data_AF-A0A9P0KQK4-F1
#
_entry.id   AF-A0A9P0KQK4-F1
#
_cell.length_a   1.000
_cell.length_b   1.000
_cell.length_c   1.000
_cell.angle_alpha   90.00
_cell.angle_beta   90.00
_cell.angle_gamma   90.00
#
_symmetry.space_group_name_H-M   'P 1'
#
loop_
_entity.id
_entity.type
_entity.pdbx_description
1 polymer ?
#
loop_
_entity_poly.entity_id
_entity_poly.type
_entity_poly.pdbx_seq_one_letter_code
_entity_poly.pdbx_strand_id
1 'polypeptide(L)'
;MKLQQIYSKSWRLGAPYFKDTQYYFSPLNVDTLRKKENNELSVYDFVMTQKWSSTDCEKMVSSVTFNYNLNLQMAIKKEIATLTRNGITNGDNEQIRELQRQLERFDDNKTEWPPLNSDEHIDWERISEKFLNTKYSAFECRSFWHMYLHPKINKNQWTAKEDSNLKQLVTKYRFQNWSEISESLGSKRTCLQVCKHYFTDLHRHFKVGSFTQEEDDLLISLIRKYQMGNHIPWAKIVKHFKDRKRTQLYQRYVLHNYISQLQIVTKLCFKIVAAWSMLVVIPVDHI
;
A
#
# COMPACT_ATOMS: atom_id res chain seq x y z
N MET A 1 -24.96 -2.43 -27.24
CA MET A 1 -23.74 -2.16 -26.46
C MET A 1 -23.70 -3.10 -25.26
N LYS A 2 -22.99 -4.23 -25.37
CA LYS A 2 -22.88 -5.23 -24.30
C LYS A 2 -21.94 -4.68 -23.21
N LEU A 3 -22.50 -4.20 -22.10
CA LEU A 3 -21.77 -4.06 -20.85
C LEU A 3 -21.48 -5.49 -20.36
N GLN A 4 -20.30 -6.03 -20.68
CA GLN A 4 -19.80 -7.22 -20.03
C GLN A 4 -19.65 -6.90 -18.54
N GLN A 5 -20.62 -7.36 -17.76
CA GLN A 5 -20.48 -7.51 -16.32
C GLN A 5 -19.29 -8.43 -16.08
N ILE A 6 -18.13 -7.84 -15.79
CA ILE A 6 -17.01 -8.55 -15.22
C ILE A 6 -17.47 -8.99 -13.84
N TYR A 7 -17.97 -10.21 -13.74
CA TYR A 7 -18.27 -10.89 -12.50
C TYR A 7 -16.95 -11.15 -11.77
N SER A 8 -16.44 -10.13 -11.07
CA SER A 8 -15.38 -10.36 -10.11
C SER A 8 -15.96 -11.28 -9.02
N LYS A 9 -15.29 -12.42 -8.85
CA LYS A 9 -15.61 -13.50 -7.89
C LYS A 9 -15.30 -13.05 -6.46
N SER A 10 -15.78 -11.87 -6.09
CA SER A 10 -15.68 -11.28 -4.77
C SER A 10 -16.94 -11.62 -4.02
N TRP A 11 -16.86 -12.50 -3.02
CA TRP A 11 -17.94 -12.70 -2.05
C TRP A 11 -18.27 -11.35 -1.41
N ARG A 12 -19.37 -10.76 -1.83
CA ARG A 12 -19.81 -9.43 -1.39
C ARG A 12 -20.52 -9.59 -0.04
N LEU A 13 -19.78 -9.44 1.05
CA LEU A 13 -20.38 -9.25 2.38
C LEU A 13 -21.30 -8.01 2.30
N GLY A 14 -22.62 -8.24 2.26
CA GLY A 14 -23.64 -7.20 2.23
C GLY A 14 -24.29 -6.86 0.88
N ALA A 15 -23.99 -7.56 -0.24
CA ALA A 15 -24.82 -7.43 -1.46
C ALA A 15 -26.22 -8.04 -1.25
N PRO A 16 -27.28 -7.60 -1.98
CA PRO A 16 -28.67 -7.75 -1.54
C PRO A 16 -28.96 -9.17 -1.06
N TYR A 17 -29.37 -9.24 0.21
CA TYR A 17 -29.52 -10.48 0.98
C TYR A 17 -30.53 -11.44 0.33
N PHE A 18 -31.41 -10.91 -0.52
CA PHE A 18 -32.51 -11.63 -1.14
C PHE A 18 -32.26 -11.75 -2.64
N LYS A 19 -32.23 -13.00 -3.08
CA LYS A 19 -32.33 -13.38 -4.49
C LYS A 19 -33.68 -14.04 -4.69
N ASP A 20 -34.31 -13.83 -5.83
CA ASP A 20 -35.52 -14.58 -6.17
C ASP A 20 -35.19 -16.05 -6.47
N THR A 21 -36.22 -16.86 -6.74
CA THR A 21 -36.07 -18.28 -7.10
C THR A 21 -35.26 -18.49 -8.39
N GLN A 22 -35.04 -17.45 -9.17
CA GLN A 22 -34.27 -17.43 -10.41
C GLN A 22 -32.87 -16.81 -10.23
N TYR A 23 -32.45 -16.56 -8.98
CA TYR A 23 -31.17 -15.94 -8.62
C TYR A 23 -30.98 -14.49 -9.07
N TYR A 24 -32.04 -13.79 -9.50
CA TYR A 24 -31.97 -12.36 -9.77
C TYR A 24 -31.99 -11.54 -8.49
N PHE A 25 -31.27 -10.42 -8.52
CA PHE A 25 -31.27 -9.44 -7.44
C PHE A 25 -32.54 -8.60 -7.52
N SER A 26 -33.05 -8.18 -6.35
CA SER A 26 -34.13 -7.20 -6.29
C SER A 26 -33.75 -5.91 -7.03
N PRO A 27 -34.72 -5.24 -7.67
CA PRO A 27 -34.49 -3.95 -8.31
C PRO A 27 -33.94 -2.92 -7.31
N LEU A 28 -33.18 -1.94 -7.81
CA LEU A 28 -32.62 -0.88 -6.98
C LEU A 28 -33.75 -0.08 -6.32
N ASN A 29 -33.63 0.14 -5.00
CA ASN A 29 -34.54 1.03 -4.28
C ASN A 29 -34.42 2.47 -4.82
N VAL A 30 -35.49 3.25 -4.70
CA VAL A 30 -35.55 4.67 -5.11
C VAL A 30 -34.43 5.50 -4.47
N ASP A 31 -34.08 5.23 -3.22
CA ASP A 31 -32.99 5.90 -2.52
C ASP A 31 -31.62 5.62 -3.17
N THR A 32 -31.40 4.38 -3.61
CA THR A 32 -30.17 3.97 -4.31
C THR A 32 -30.07 4.61 -5.69
N LEU A 33 -31.20 4.74 -6.41
CA LEU A 33 -31.26 5.44 -7.69
C LEU A 33 -30.93 6.94 -7.53
N ARG A 34 -31.58 7.61 -6.57
CA ARG A 34 -31.30 9.03 -6.25
C ARG A 34 -29.83 9.26 -5.90
N LYS A 35 -29.26 8.40 -5.05
CA LYS A 35 -27.83 8.47 -4.68
C LYS A 35 -26.91 8.34 -5.89
N LYS A 36 -27.24 7.42 -6.80
CA LYS A 36 -26.50 7.23 -8.04
C LYS A 36 -26.61 8.44 -8.97
N GLU A 37 -27.79 9.05 -9.08
CA GLU A 37 -28.00 10.31 -9.84
C GLU A 37 -27.20 11.47 -9.25
N ASN A 38 -27.10 11.55 -7.92
CA ASN A 38 -26.32 12.56 -7.21
C ASN A 38 -24.80 12.28 -7.20
N ASN A 39 -24.33 11.19 -7.82
CA ASN A 39 -22.95 10.71 -7.74
C ASN A 39 -22.45 10.52 -6.29
N GLU A 40 -23.34 10.15 -5.37
CA GLU A 40 -22.98 9.83 -4.00
C GLU A 40 -22.24 8.48 -3.96
N LEU A 41 -21.08 8.46 -3.30
CA LEU A 41 -20.29 7.24 -3.15
C LEU A 41 -21.04 6.20 -2.30
N SER A 42 -21.30 5.04 -2.90
CA SER A 42 -21.87 3.90 -2.18
C SER A 42 -20.78 2.94 -1.72
N VAL A 43 -21.04 2.22 -0.63
CA VAL A 43 -20.15 1.15 -0.14
C VAL A 43 -19.92 0.09 -1.23
N TYR A 44 -20.90 -0.11 -2.10
CA TYR A 44 -20.84 -1.08 -3.20
C TYR A 44 -20.02 -0.61 -4.41
N ASP A 45 -19.70 0.68 -4.49
CA ASP A 45 -18.86 1.24 -5.56
C ASP A 45 -17.36 1.02 -5.28
N PHE A 46 -17.00 0.72 -4.02
CA PHE A 46 -15.63 0.37 -3.68
C PHE A 46 -15.33 -1.06 -4.11
N VAL A 47 -14.62 -1.19 -5.23
CA VAL A 47 -13.98 -2.45 -5.61
C VAL A 47 -12.88 -2.75 -4.58
N MET A 48 -12.97 -3.89 -3.90
CA MET A 48 -11.89 -4.34 -3.02
C MET A 48 -10.63 -4.58 -3.85
N THR A 49 -9.68 -3.65 -3.78
CA THR A 49 -8.38 -3.75 -4.42
C THR A 49 -7.61 -4.94 -3.85
N GLN A 50 -7.08 -5.79 -4.73
CA GLN A 50 -6.26 -6.92 -4.32
C GLN A 50 -4.87 -6.44 -3.88
N LYS A 51 -4.25 -7.16 -2.93
CA LYS A 51 -2.86 -6.88 -2.55
C LYS A 51 -1.91 -7.37 -3.66
N TRP A 52 -1.02 -6.49 -4.09
CA TRP A 52 0.05 -6.81 -5.03
C TRP A 52 1.04 -7.78 -4.39
N SER A 53 1.29 -8.91 -5.05
CA SER A 53 2.32 -9.88 -4.66
C SER A 53 3.66 -9.56 -5.33
N SER A 54 4.77 -10.06 -4.78
CA SER A 54 6.10 -9.86 -5.38
C SER A 54 6.16 -10.37 -6.82
N THR A 55 5.56 -11.55 -7.06
CA THR A 55 5.48 -12.14 -8.41
C THR A 55 4.65 -11.30 -9.37
N ASP A 56 3.57 -10.66 -8.89
CA ASP A 56 2.78 -9.77 -9.72
C ASP A 56 3.57 -8.50 -10.06
N CYS A 57 4.36 -7.97 -9.11
CA CYS A 57 5.24 -6.82 -9.34
C CYS A 57 6.31 -7.13 -10.39
N GLU A 58 6.96 -8.29 -10.32
CA GLU A 58 7.97 -8.72 -11.29
C GLU A 58 7.37 -8.89 -12.69
N LYS A 59 6.23 -9.59 -12.80
CA LYS A 59 5.48 -9.71 -14.05
C LYS A 59 5.09 -8.36 -14.61
N MET A 60 4.67 -7.43 -13.77
CA MET A 60 4.30 -6.08 -14.16
C MET A 60 5.49 -5.33 -14.75
N VAL A 61 6.68 -5.41 -14.13
CA VAL A 61 7.90 -4.79 -14.67
C VAL A 61 8.25 -5.39 -16.03
N SER A 62 8.36 -6.71 -16.13
CA SER A 62 8.75 -7.38 -17.38
C SER A 62 7.73 -7.17 -18.50
N SER A 63 6.43 -7.14 -18.18
CA SER A 63 5.37 -6.93 -19.17
C SER A 63 5.33 -5.49 -19.68
N VAL A 64 5.50 -4.50 -18.81
CA VAL A 64 5.57 -3.09 -19.21
C VAL A 64 6.77 -2.86 -20.12
N THR A 65 7.94 -3.37 -19.75
CA THR A 65 9.14 -3.17 -20.55
C THR A 65 9.06 -3.89 -21.89
N PHE A 66 8.56 -5.13 -21.92
CA PHE A 66 8.33 -5.88 -23.16
C PHE A 66 7.31 -5.17 -24.05
N ASN A 67 6.19 -4.72 -23.48
CA ASN A 67 5.12 -4.06 -24.23
C ASN A 67 5.60 -2.74 -24.84
N TYR A 68 6.33 -1.93 -24.06
CA TYR A 68 6.90 -0.67 -24.53
C TYR A 68 7.86 -0.89 -25.72
N ASN A 69 8.83 -1.81 -25.58
CA ASN A 69 9.79 -2.10 -26.64
C ASN A 69 9.10 -2.63 -27.91
N LEU A 70 8.13 -3.53 -27.75
CA LEU A 70 7.36 -4.05 -28.87
C LEU A 70 6.58 -2.94 -29.59
N ASN A 71 5.88 -2.08 -28.85
CA ASN A 71 5.10 -0.99 -29.42
C ASN A 71 5.97 0.05 -30.11
N LEU A 72 7.15 0.36 -29.55
CA LEU A 72 8.12 1.27 -30.14
C LEU A 72 8.69 0.71 -31.46
N GLN A 73 9.07 -0.58 -31.49
CA GLN A 73 9.48 -1.25 -32.73
C GLN A 73 8.36 -1.26 -33.78
N MET A 74 7.11 -1.48 -33.36
CA MET A 74 5.96 -1.45 -34.28
C MET A 74 5.69 -0.04 -34.82
N ALA A 75 5.85 1.00 -34.00
CA ALA A 75 5.72 2.39 -34.42
C ALA A 75 6.78 2.75 -35.48
N ILE A 76 8.05 2.42 -35.22
CA ILE A 76 9.17 2.64 -36.16
C ILE A 76 8.93 1.89 -37.48
N LYS A 77 8.53 0.61 -37.42
CA LYS A 77 8.21 -0.19 -38.63
C LYS A 77 7.07 0.43 -39.43
N LYS A 78 6.03 0.95 -38.75
CA LYS A 78 4.90 1.62 -39.40
C LYS A 78 5.35 2.91 -40.08
N GLU A 79 6.21 3.69 -39.45
CA GLU A 79 6.77 4.92 -40.00
C GLU A 79 7.60 4.66 -41.26
N ILE A 80 8.48 3.66 -41.24
CA ILE A 80 9.22 3.21 -42.43
C ILE A 80 8.26 2.82 -43.56
N ALA A 81 7.19 2.07 -43.24
CA ALA A 81 6.20 1.66 -44.24
C ALA A 81 5.44 2.86 -44.84
N THR A 82 5.14 3.88 -44.05
CA THR A 82 4.48 5.11 -44.55
C THR A 82 5.40 5.94 -45.44
N LEU A 83 6.68 6.11 -45.05
CA LEU A 83 7.67 6.84 -45.84
C LEU A 83 7.95 6.14 -47.18
N THR A 84 7.99 4.80 -47.17
CA THR A 84 8.14 3.99 -48.39
C THR A 84 6.95 4.15 -49.34
N ARG A 85 5.74 4.41 -48.81
CA ARG A 85 4.50 4.50 -49.59
C ARG A 85 4.27 5.89 -50.21
N ASN A 86 4.78 6.96 -49.60
CA ASN A 86 4.51 8.35 -49.99
C ASN A 86 5.40 8.88 -51.14
N GLY A 87 6.28 8.04 -51.70
CA GLY A 87 7.21 8.44 -52.77
C GLY A 87 8.49 9.04 -52.20
N ILE A 88 9.63 8.44 -52.56
CA ILE A 88 10.91 8.65 -51.90
C ILE A 88 11.52 10.00 -52.33
N THR A 89 11.64 10.96 -51.40
CA THR A 89 12.59 12.08 -51.56
C THR A 89 13.96 11.71 -50.96
N ASN A 90 15.03 12.42 -51.33
CA ASN A 90 16.37 12.16 -50.79
C ASN A 90 16.44 12.31 -49.26
N GLY A 91 15.60 13.15 -48.66
CA GLY A 91 15.48 13.30 -47.21
C GLY A 91 14.81 12.11 -46.52
N ASP A 92 13.77 11.54 -47.16
CA ASP A 92 13.06 10.37 -46.62
C ASP A 92 13.94 9.12 -46.61
N ASN A 93 14.85 8.99 -47.59
CA ASN A 93 15.84 7.89 -47.62
C ASN A 93 16.81 7.92 -46.44
N GLU A 94 17.20 9.12 -45.98
CA GLU A 94 18.09 9.26 -44.83
C GLU A 94 17.35 8.97 -43.51
N GLN A 95 16.10 9.43 -43.40
CA GLN A 95 15.22 9.11 -42.26
C GLN A 95 14.92 7.62 -42.15
N ILE A 96 14.62 6.94 -43.26
CA ILE A 96 14.39 5.48 -43.28
C ILE A 96 15.64 4.73 -42.79
N ARG A 97 16.84 5.13 -43.25
CA ARG A 97 18.10 4.52 -42.81
C ARG A 97 18.35 4.71 -41.32
N GLU A 98 18.03 5.89 -40.78
CA GLU A 98 18.18 6.14 -39.35
C GLU A 98 17.17 5.32 -38.52
N LEU A 99 15.91 5.24 -38.94
CA LEU A 99 14.89 4.41 -38.29
C LEU A 99 15.27 2.91 -38.32
N GLN A 100 15.87 2.44 -39.42
CA GLN A 100 16.40 1.07 -39.51
C GLN A 100 17.56 0.83 -38.54
N ARG A 101 18.51 1.77 -38.42
CA ARG A 101 19.58 1.69 -37.42
C ARG A 101 19.05 1.68 -35.99
N GLN A 102 18.00 2.45 -35.71
CA GLN A 102 17.34 2.43 -34.40
C GLN A 102 16.78 1.04 -34.10
N LEU A 103 16.16 0.38 -35.09
CA LEU A 103 15.63 -0.97 -34.95
C LEU A 103 16.74 -2.02 -34.72
N GLU A 104 17.88 -1.88 -35.39
CA GLU A 104 19.06 -2.75 -35.21
C GLU A 104 19.75 -2.55 -33.85
N ARG A 105 19.64 -1.36 -33.25
CA ARG A 105 20.15 -1.07 -31.90
C ARG A 105 19.28 -1.62 -30.78
N PHE A 106 18.02 -1.98 -31.06
CA PHE A 106 17.18 -2.68 -30.09
C PHE A 106 17.70 -4.10 -29.90
N ASP A 107 18.65 -4.27 -28.98
CA ASP A 107 19.08 -5.58 -28.51
C ASP A 107 18.01 -6.16 -27.57
N ASP A 108 17.42 -7.29 -27.96
CA ASP A 108 16.39 -8.00 -27.18
C ASP A 108 16.84 -8.28 -25.73
N ASN A 109 18.16 -8.32 -25.48
CA ASN A 109 18.74 -8.59 -24.17
C ASN A 109 19.00 -7.35 -23.31
N LYS A 110 18.95 -6.13 -23.85
CA LYS A 110 19.08 -4.87 -23.10
C LYS A 110 17.77 -4.10 -23.15
N THR A 111 16.81 -4.63 -22.39
CA THR A 111 15.54 -3.97 -22.20
C THR A 111 15.71 -2.71 -21.34
N GLU A 112 15.72 -1.54 -21.98
CA GLU A 112 15.65 -0.26 -21.27
C GLU A 112 14.24 -0.01 -20.72
N TRP A 113 14.18 0.57 -19.53
CA TRP A 113 12.91 0.93 -18.91
C TRP A 113 12.28 2.10 -19.65
N PRO A 114 10.95 2.11 -19.88
CA PRO A 114 10.29 3.24 -20.52
C PRO A 114 10.58 4.54 -19.76
N PRO A 115 10.87 5.64 -20.47
CA PRO A 115 10.97 6.96 -19.85
C PRO A 115 9.69 7.34 -19.09
N LEU A 116 9.84 8.27 -18.14
CA LEU A 116 8.71 8.80 -17.40
C LEU A 116 7.83 9.59 -18.40
N ASN A 117 6.52 9.38 -18.37
CA ASN A 117 5.52 9.93 -19.29
C ASN A 117 5.44 9.28 -20.68
N SER A 118 6.06 8.11 -20.91
CA SER A 118 5.93 7.36 -22.16
C SER A 118 4.65 6.50 -22.25
N ASP A 119 3.57 6.91 -21.59
CA ASP A 119 2.32 6.13 -21.47
C ASP A 119 1.64 5.87 -22.81
N GLU A 120 1.84 6.76 -23.79
CA GLU A 120 1.29 6.63 -25.14
C GLU A 120 1.70 5.31 -25.81
N HIS A 121 2.88 4.81 -25.48
CA HIS A 121 3.43 3.58 -26.08
C HIS A 121 3.20 2.36 -25.18
N ILE A 122 2.42 2.49 -24.10
CA ILE A 122 2.15 1.40 -23.15
C ILE A 122 0.66 1.06 -23.19
N ASP A 123 0.36 -0.15 -23.63
CA ASP A 123 -0.98 -0.69 -23.68
C ASP A 123 -1.32 -1.39 -22.36
N TRP A 124 -1.91 -0.63 -21.44
CA TRP A 124 -2.30 -1.11 -20.11
C TRP A 124 -3.42 -2.15 -20.13
N GLU A 125 -4.29 -2.15 -21.15
CA GLU A 125 -5.34 -3.16 -21.31
C GLU A 125 -4.71 -4.51 -21.63
N ARG A 126 -3.80 -4.54 -22.60
CA ARG A 126 -3.06 -5.75 -22.95
C ARG A 126 -2.22 -6.28 -21.80
N ILE A 127 -1.61 -5.40 -21.00
CA ILE A 127 -0.83 -5.80 -19.82
C ILE A 127 -1.72 -6.49 -18.78
N SER A 128 -2.85 -5.86 -18.45
CA SER A 128 -3.84 -6.40 -17.51
C SER A 128 -4.37 -7.77 -17.95
N GLU A 129 -4.78 -7.88 -19.22
CA GLU A 129 -5.43 -9.10 -19.73
C GLU A 129 -4.46 -10.26 -19.89
N LYS A 130 -3.31 -10.03 -20.54
CA LYS A 130 -2.41 -11.11 -20.96
C LYS A 130 -1.41 -11.53 -19.88
N PHE A 131 -0.96 -10.60 -19.04
CA PHE A 131 0.11 -10.89 -18.08
C PHE A 131 -0.40 -11.01 -16.65
N LEU A 132 -1.51 -10.33 -16.32
CA LEU A 132 -2.10 -10.32 -14.98
C LEU A 132 -3.47 -11.02 -14.93
N ASN A 133 -3.91 -11.64 -16.04
CA ASN A 133 -5.16 -12.39 -16.15
C ASN A 133 -6.36 -11.64 -15.57
N THR A 134 -6.47 -10.34 -15.88
CA THR A 134 -7.54 -9.42 -15.41
C THR A 134 -7.71 -9.36 -13.89
N LYS A 135 -6.70 -9.76 -13.13
CA LYS A 135 -6.67 -9.63 -11.66
C LYS A 135 -6.68 -8.17 -11.20
N TYR A 136 -6.10 -7.29 -12.01
CA TYR A 136 -6.02 -5.85 -11.78
C TYR A 136 -6.51 -5.13 -13.04
N SER A 137 -7.24 -4.03 -12.89
CA SER A 137 -7.67 -3.18 -14.00
C SER A 137 -6.49 -2.50 -14.68
N ALA A 138 -6.62 -2.13 -15.95
CA ALA A 138 -5.65 -1.30 -16.67
C ALA A 138 -5.32 0.00 -15.91
N PHE A 139 -6.32 0.62 -15.28
CA PHE A 139 -6.13 1.81 -14.44
C PHE A 139 -5.28 1.54 -13.20
N GLU A 140 -5.50 0.41 -12.53
CA GLU A 140 -4.73 -0.01 -11.36
C GLU A 140 -3.29 -0.30 -11.75
N CYS A 141 -3.09 -0.99 -12.89
CA CYS A 141 -1.80 -1.28 -13.48
C CYS A 141 -1.01 0.02 -13.74
N ARG A 142 -1.60 0.95 -14.49
CA ARG A 142 -0.99 2.26 -14.77
C ARG A 142 -0.63 3.01 -13.49
N SER A 143 -1.59 3.14 -12.57
CA SER A 143 -1.39 3.87 -11.32
C SER A 143 -0.25 3.25 -10.49
N PHE A 144 -0.22 1.92 -10.39
CA PHE A 144 0.81 1.21 -9.64
C PHE A 144 2.21 1.36 -10.25
N TRP A 145 2.30 1.35 -11.59
CA TRP A 145 3.55 1.61 -12.29
C TRP A 145 4.14 2.97 -11.92
N HIS A 146 3.37 4.05 -12.08
CA HIS A 146 3.83 5.42 -11.81
C HIS A 146 4.05 5.71 -10.32
N MET A 147 3.29 5.07 -9.43
CA MET A 147 3.37 5.38 -8.00
C MET A 147 4.44 4.57 -7.25
N TYR A 148 4.77 3.35 -7.71
CA TYR A 148 5.59 2.42 -6.93
C TYR A 148 6.62 1.60 -7.71
N LEU A 149 6.33 1.15 -8.93
CA LEU A 149 7.21 0.20 -9.62
C LEU A 149 8.30 0.87 -10.46
N HIS A 150 8.03 2.04 -11.03
CA HIS A 150 8.95 2.69 -11.96
C HIS A 150 10.38 2.86 -11.36
N PRO A 151 11.45 2.46 -12.06
CA PRO A 151 12.81 2.44 -11.50
C PRO A 151 13.36 3.80 -11.04
N LYS A 152 12.93 4.90 -11.68
CA LYS A 152 13.29 6.27 -11.26
C LYS A 152 12.70 6.69 -9.90
N ILE A 153 11.76 5.92 -9.34
CA ILE A 153 11.16 6.23 -8.04
C ILE A 153 12.15 5.89 -6.94
N ASN A 154 12.43 6.89 -6.11
CA ASN A 154 13.31 6.73 -4.95
C ASN A 154 12.62 5.87 -3.87
N LYS A 155 13.25 4.75 -3.51
CA LYS A 155 12.81 3.80 -2.47
C LYS A 155 13.71 3.81 -1.23
N ASN A 156 14.68 4.72 -1.17
CA ASN A 156 15.61 4.84 -0.06
C ASN A 156 14.95 5.43 1.19
N GLN A 157 15.60 5.21 2.33
CA GLN A 157 15.16 5.77 3.62
C GLN A 157 15.08 7.29 3.58
N TRP A 158 14.17 7.85 4.38
CA TRP A 158 13.99 9.30 4.50
C TRP A 158 15.14 9.89 5.29
N THR A 159 15.73 10.96 4.75
CA THR A 159 16.79 11.71 5.42
C THR A 159 16.21 12.86 6.22
N ALA A 160 16.88 13.23 7.32
CA ALA A 160 16.45 14.36 8.15
C ALA A 160 16.35 15.69 7.36
N LYS A 161 17.20 15.86 6.33
CA LYS A 161 17.14 17.01 5.41
C LYS A 161 15.85 17.00 4.59
N GLU A 162 15.48 15.86 4.04
CA GLU A 162 14.21 15.71 3.31
C GLU A 162 13.00 15.96 4.22
N ASP A 163 13.04 15.46 5.45
CA ASP A 163 11.96 15.68 6.43
C ASP A 163 11.77 17.15 6.79
N SER A 164 12.89 17.88 7.00
CA SER A 164 12.86 19.31 7.27
C SER A 164 12.28 20.09 6.09
N ASN A 165 12.75 19.81 4.87
CA ASN A 165 12.26 20.45 3.65
C ASN A 165 10.77 20.13 3.42
N LEU A 166 10.37 18.88 3.64
CA LEU A 166 8.98 18.45 3.47
C LEU A 166 8.05 19.20 4.43
N LYS A 167 8.43 19.40 5.70
CA LYS A 167 7.63 20.19 6.65
C LYS A 167 7.42 21.63 6.15
N GLN A 168 8.48 22.27 5.67
CA GLN A 168 8.41 23.63 5.14
C GLN A 168 7.50 23.71 3.91
N LEU A 169 7.65 22.77 2.97
CA LEU A 169 6.83 22.70 1.76
C LEU A 169 5.36 22.46 2.09
N VAL A 170 5.05 21.52 2.99
CA VAL A 170 3.66 21.23 3.38
C VAL A 170 2.99 22.45 4.01
N THR A 171 3.71 23.19 4.86
CA THR A 171 3.20 24.46 5.41
C THR A 171 2.98 25.51 4.32
N LYS A 172 3.92 25.63 3.37
CA LYS A 172 3.81 26.56 2.23
C LYS A 172 2.59 26.26 1.35
N TYR A 173 2.35 24.98 1.03
CA TYR A 173 1.23 24.51 0.21
C TYR A 173 -0.04 24.21 1.01
N ARG A 174 -0.11 24.64 2.28
CA ARG A 174 -1.29 24.51 3.16
C ARG A 174 -1.86 23.08 3.23
N PHE A 175 -0.99 22.07 3.33
CA PHE A 175 -1.38 20.66 3.46
C PHE A 175 -2.19 20.10 2.28
N GLN A 176 -2.13 20.77 1.13
CA GLN A 176 -2.81 20.41 -0.12
C GLN A 176 -1.78 20.22 -1.25
N ASN A 177 -2.22 19.71 -2.40
CA ASN A 177 -1.42 19.59 -3.62
C ASN A 177 -0.12 18.78 -3.48
N TRP A 178 -0.26 17.51 -3.05
CA TRP A 178 0.87 16.60 -2.86
C TRP A 178 1.73 16.36 -4.12
N SER A 179 1.16 16.53 -5.31
CA SER A 179 1.90 16.47 -6.58
C SER A 179 2.97 17.58 -6.65
N GLU A 180 2.58 18.84 -6.43
CA GLU A 180 3.49 19.99 -6.44
C GLU A 180 4.51 19.92 -5.30
N ILE A 181 4.09 19.43 -4.12
CA ILE A 181 5.00 19.22 -2.98
C ILE A 181 6.07 18.20 -3.36
N SER A 182 5.70 17.08 -4.00
CA SER A 182 6.66 16.04 -4.40
C SER A 182 7.66 16.52 -5.45
N GLU A 183 7.19 17.32 -6.40
CA GLU A 183 8.03 17.94 -7.43
C GLU A 183 8.99 18.96 -6.82
N SER A 184 8.49 19.82 -5.93
CA SER A 184 9.29 20.82 -5.22
C SER A 184 10.33 20.21 -4.28
N LEU A 185 10.04 19.03 -3.72
CA LEU A 185 10.99 18.30 -2.87
C LEU A 185 12.19 17.79 -3.68
N GLY A 186 12.03 17.53 -4.99
CA GLY A 186 13.10 17.11 -5.90
C GLY A 186 13.73 15.75 -5.56
N SER A 187 13.18 14.99 -4.62
CA SER A 187 13.76 13.74 -4.12
C SER A 187 13.45 12.51 -4.99
N LYS A 188 12.81 12.71 -6.15
CA LYS A 188 12.29 11.66 -7.04
C LYS A 188 11.35 10.66 -6.32
N ARG A 189 10.68 11.12 -5.25
CA ARG A 189 9.61 10.37 -4.58
C ARG A 189 8.25 10.78 -5.12
N THR A 190 7.29 9.86 -5.08
CA THR A 190 5.95 10.09 -5.61
C THR A 190 5.08 10.86 -4.61
N CYS A 191 4.05 11.56 -5.10
CA CYS A 191 3.11 12.32 -4.27
C CYS A 191 2.48 11.47 -3.16
N LEU A 192 2.19 10.20 -3.44
CA LEU A 192 1.63 9.26 -2.48
C LEU A 192 2.63 8.87 -1.39
N GLN A 193 3.90 8.64 -1.74
CA GLN A 193 4.96 8.37 -0.75
C GLN A 193 5.15 9.56 0.18
N VAL A 194 5.18 10.77 -0.38
CA VAL A 194 5.34 12.02 0.37
C VAL A 194 4.16 12.26 1.31
N CYS A 195 2.94 12.14 0.79
CA CYS A 195 1.70 12.28 1.57
C CYS A 195 1.64 11.28 2.72
N LYS A 196 1.89 9.99 2.41
CA LYS A 196 1.91 8.93 3.41
C LYS A 196 2.92 9.23 4.51
N HIS A 197 4.18 9.47 4.15
CA HIS A 197 5.26 9.75 5.11
C HIS A 197 4.94 10.96 6.00
N TYR A 198 4.39 12.01 5.40
CA TYR A 198 3.98 13.18 6.15
C TYR A 198 2.94 12.83 7.23
N PHE A 199 1.84 12.17 6.86
CA PHE A 199 0.78 11.84 7.82
C PHE A 199 1.16 10.73 8.83
N THR A 200 2.01 9.78 8.44
CA THR A 200 2.40 8.67 9.32
C THR A 200 3.53 9.01 10.27
N ASP A 201 4.50 9.82 9.84
CA ASP A 201 5.75 9.99 10.56
C ASP A 201 6.10 11.45 10.89
N LEU A 202 5.66 12.44 10.11
CA LEU A 202 6.02 13.86 10.34
C LEU A 202 4.94 14.70 11.02
N HIS A 203 3.66 14.45 10.73
CA HIS A 203 2.52 15.23 11.24
C HIS A 203 2.27 14.97 12.73
N ARG A 204 2.63 13.78 13.23
CA ARG A 204 2.49 13.45 14.64
C ARG A 204 3.87 13.32 15.27
N HIS A 205 4.19 14.22 16.19
CA HIS A 205 5.38 14.11 17.03
C HIS A 205 5.18 12.97 18.02
N PHE A 206 5.58 11.75 17.62
CA PHE A 206 5.56 10.63 18.54
C PHE A 206 6.75 10.70 19.50
N LYS A 207 6.50 10.48 20.79
CA LYS A 207 7.57 10.36 21.78
C LYS A 207 8.33 9.04 21.56
N VAL A 208 9.63 9.17 21.29
CA VAL A 208 10.60 8.07 21.29
C VAL A 208 11.32 8.13 22.64
N GLY A 209 10.79 7.41 23.63
CA GLY A 209 11.30 7.45 25.00
C GLY A 209 10.47 6.62 25.96
N SER A 210 10.94 6.50 27.20
CA SER A 210 10.31 5.73 28.28
C SER A 210 8.85 6.09 28.49
N PHE A 211 8.04 5.09 28.85
CA PHE A 211 6.67 5.30 29.30
C PHE A 211 6.69 5.85 30.73
N THR A 212 5.86 6.85 30.99
CA THR A 212 5.64 7.31 32.37
C THR A 212 4.65 6.38 33.07
N GLN A 213 4.66 6.39 34.40
CA GLN A 213 3.75 5.55 35.17
C GLN A 213 2.28 5.90 34.89
N GLU A 214 1.98 7.18 34.68
CA GLU A 214 0.63 7.64 34.36
C GLU A 214 0.16 7.13 32.99
N GLU A 215 1.07 7.03 32.01
CA GLU A 215 0.77 6.46 30.69
C GLU A 215 0.47 4.96 30.79
N ASP A 216 1.18 4.22 31.66
CA ASP A 216 0.94 2.81 31.90
C ASP A 216 -0.39 2.57 32.64
N ASP A 217 -0.69 3.36 33.66
CA ASP A 217 -1.94 3.28 34.41
C ASP A 217 -3.14 3.60 33.50
N LEU A 218 -2.99 4.61 32.63
CA LEU A 218 -3.97 4.92 31.59
C LEU A 218 -4.12 3.78 30.58
N LEU A 219 -3.02 3.18 30.14
CA LEU A 219 -3.04 2.06 29.20
C LEU A 219 -3.79 0.86 29.79
N ILE A 220 -3.49 0.48 31.04
CA ILE A 220 -4.11 -0.65 31.73
C ILE A 220 -5.60 -0.39 31.95
N SER A 221 -5.98 0.81 32.39
CA SER A 221 -7.38 1.18 32.61
C SER A 221 -8.20 1.15 31.32
N LEU A 222 -7.64 1.67 30.21
CA LEU A 222 -8.29 1.63 28.90
C LEU A 222 -8.43 0.20 28.37
N ILE A 223 -7.41 -0.65 28.56
CA ILE A 223 -7.49 -2.06 28.17
C ILE A 223 -8.59 -2.75 28.98
N ARG A 224 -8.60 -2.63 30.31
CA ARG A 224 -9.65 -3.21 31.14
C ARG A 224 -11.05 -2.76 30.73
N LYS A 225 -11.21 -1.50 30.32
CA LYS A 225 -12.49 -0.92 29.89
C LYS A 225 -12.96 -1.43 28.53
N TYR A 226 -12.06 -1.55 27.55
CA TYR A 226 -12.42 -1.86 26.17
C TYR A 226 -12.14 -3.31 25.75
N GLN A 227 -11.49 -4.10 26.59
CA GLN A 227 -11.21 -5.51 26.34
C GLN A 227 -12.51 -6.30 26.33
N MET A 228 -12.71 -7.07 25.26
CA MET A 228 -13.81 -8.00 25.12
C MET A 228 -13.22 -9.41 25.03
N GLY A 229 -13.22 -10.12 26.16
CA GLY A 229 -12.56 -11.42 26.29
C GLY A 229 -11.07 -11.32 25.96
N ASN A 230 -10.62 -12.02 24.92
CA ASN A 230 -9.22 -12.02 24.47
C ASN A 230 -8.90 -10.91 23.45
N HIS A 231 -9.90 -10.15 22.99
CA HIS A 231 -9.72 -9.14 21.96
C HIS A 231 -9.58 -7.73 22.56
N ILE A 232 -8.50 -7.06 22.19
CA ILE A 232 -8.19 -5.69 22.61
C ILE A 232 -8.27 -4.76 21.38
N PRO A 233 -9.24 -3.82 21.33
CA PRO A 233 -9.40 -2.91 20.19
C PRO A 233 -8.37 -1.77 20.25
N TRP A 234 -7.13 -2.04 19.86
CA TRP A 234 -6.02 -1.09 19.87
C TRP A 234 -6.30 0.22 19.12
N ALA A 235 -7.11 0.19 18.06
CA ALA A 235 -7.49 1.38 17.30
C ALA A 235 -8.28 2.40 18.14
N LYS A 236 -9.07 1.94 19.13
CA LYS A 236 -9.78 2.82 20.06
C LYS A 236 -8.81 3.36 21.12
N ILE A 237 -7.97 2.50 21.68
CA ILE A 237 -7.01 2.86 22.72
C ILE A 237 -6.05 3.94 22.24
N VAL A 238 -5.48 3.80 21.04
CA VAL A 238 -4.53 4.76 20.47
C VAL A 238 -5.10 6.17 20.35
N LYS A 239 -6.42 6.33 20.17
CA LYS A 239 -7.04 7.67 20.09
C LYS A 239 -6.93 8.46 21.39
N HIS A 240 -6.79 7.78 22.53
CA HIS A 240 -6.60 8.42 23.83
C HIS A 240 -5.16 8.89 24.06
N PHE A 241 -4.20 8.40 23.27
CA PHE A 241 -2.79 8.80 23.35
C PHE A 241 -2.46 9.80 22.24
N LYS A 242 -2.02 11.00 22.61
CA LYS A 242 -1.65 12.05 21.64
C LYS A 242 -0.37 11.70 20.87
N ASP A 243 0.64 11.19 21.59
CA ASP A 243 2.01 11.09 21.07
C ASP A 243 2.58 9.65 21.05
N ARG A 244 1.74 8.60 21.14
CA ARG A 244 2.18 7.19 21.14
C ARG A 244 1.62 6.41 19.94
N LYS A 245 2.47 5.60 19.30
CA LYS A 245 2.10 4.71 18.18
C LYS A 245 1.38 3.46 18.70
N ARG A 246 0.49 2.87 17.88
CA ARG A 246 -0.21 1.60 18.18
C ARG A 246 0.76 0.49 18.57
N THR A 247 1.85 0.38 17.83
CA THR A 247 2.89 -0.64 18.05
C THR A 247 3.58 -0.48 19.40
N GLN A 248 3.87 0.76 19.81
CA GLN A 248 4.48 1.06 21.11
C GLN A 248 3.57 0.63 22.27
N LEU A 249 2.27 0.94 22.20
CA LEU A 249 1.31 0.54 23.24
C LEU A 249 1.15 -0.98 23.33
N TYR A 250 1.09 -1.66 22.18
CA TYR A 250 1.03 -3.12 22.13
C TYR A 250 2.27 -3.75 22.76
N GLN A 251 3.47 -3.29 22.38
CA GLN A 251 4.73 -3.78 22.94
C GLN A 251 4.81 -3.52 24.45
N ARG A 252 4.42 -2.32 24.91
CA ARG A 252 4.41 -1.98 26.34
C ARG A 252 3.49 -2.91 27.13
N TYR A 253 2.29 -3.18 26.63
CA TYR A 253 1.34 -4.09 27.27
C TYR A 253 1.84 -5.54 27.32
N VAL A 254 2.42 -6.04 26.22
CA VAL A 254 3.00 -7.40 26.19
C VAL A 254 4.12 -7.53 27.22
N LEU A 255 5.02 -6.54 27.30
CA LEU A 255 6.09 -6.51 28.30
C LEU A 255 5.54 -6.41 29.72
N HIS A 256 4.55 -5.55 29.96
CA HIS A 256 3.90 -5.42 31.26
C HIS A 256 3.28 -6.75 31.72
N ASN A 257 2.57 -7.46 30.83
CA ASN A 257 2.00 -8.77 31.13
C ASN A 257 3.08 -9.82 31.40
N TYR A 258 4.14 -9.85 30.61
CA TYR A 258 5.25 -10.79 30.81
C TYR A 258 5.95 -10.57 32.15
N ILE A 259 6.25 -9.31 32.49
CA ILE A 259 6.83 -8.94 33.79
C ILE A 259 5.87 -9.28 34.94
N SER A 260 4.57 -8.99 34.78
CA SER A 260 3.56 -9.33 35.79
C SER A 260 3.49 -10.85 36.02
N GLN A 261 3.55 -11.65 34.95
CA GLN A 261 3.59 -13.12 35.05
C GLN A 261 4.87 -13.60 35.74
N LEU A 262 6.04 -13.06 35.39
CA LEU A 262 7.31 -13.39 36.04
C LEU A 262 7.33 -13.01 37.54
N GLN A 263 6.72 -11.88 37.92
CA GLN A 263 6.58 -11.48 39.32
C GLN A 263 5.63 -12.40 40.10
N ILE A 264 4.58 -12.92 39.46
CA ILE A 264 3.70 -13.91 40.07
C ILE A 264 4.45 -15.23 40.26
N VAL A 265 5.18 -15.70 39.25
CA VAL A 265 5.96 -16.95 39.32
C VAL A 265 7.03 -16.86 40.41
N THR A 266 7.79 -15.77 40.46
CA THR A 266 8.81 -15.56 41.51
C THR A 266 8.19 -15.50 42.90
N LYS A 267 7.08 -14.77 43.11
CA LYS A 267 6.35 -14.76 44.38
C LYS A 267 5.79 -16.14 44.75
N LEU A 268 5.33 -16.93 43.78
CA LEU A 268 4.89 -18.31 44.00
C LEU A 268 6.06 -19.20 44.42
N CYS A 269 7.20 -19.09 43.73
CA CYS A 269 8.42 -19.83 44.06
C CYS A 269 8.91 -19.47 45.47
N PHE A 270 8.93 -18.19 45.86
CA PHE A 270 9.28 -17.78 47.22
C PHE A 270 8.31 -18.34 48.27
N LYS A 271 7.00 -18.36 48.00
CA LYS A 271 6.01 -18.96 48.89
C LYS A 271 6.18 -20.48 49.03
N ILE A 272 6.48 -21.17 47.93
CA ILE A 272 6.71 -22.63 47.92
C ILE A 272 8.00 -22.95 48.71
N VAL A 273 9.08 -22.21 48.48
CA VAL A 273 10.35 -22.37 49.22
C VAL A 273 10.16 -22.07 50.71
N ALA A 274 9.43 -21.01 51.06
CA ALA A 274 9.11 -20.69 52.45
C ALA A 274 8.26 -21.78 53.12
N ALA A 275 7.24 -22.31 52.43
CA ALA A 275 6.41 -23.41 52.93
C ALA A 275 7.20 -24.71 53.12
N TRP A 276 8.14 -25.01 52.21
CA TRP A 276 9.06 -26.14 52.37
C TRP A 276 10.02 -25.96 53.54
N SER A 277 10.55 -24.76 53.75
CA SER A 277 11.42 -24.46 54.89
C SER A 277 10.72 -24.59 56.25
N MET A 278 9.41 -24.28 56.31
CA MET A 278 8.60 -24.46 57.52
C MET A 278 8.26 -25.94 57.81
N LEU A 279 8.15 -26.77 56.78
CA LEU A 279 7.87 -28.21 56.93
C LEU A 279 9.11 -29.04 57.34
N VAL A 280 10.32 -28.50 57.14
CA VAL A 280 11.59 -29.19 57.45
C VAL A 280 12.09 -28.89 58.87
N VAL A 281 11.42 -28.01 59.64
CA VAL A 281 11.72 -27.83 61.07
C VAL A 281 11.08 -28.97 61.86
N ILE A 282 11.72 -30.13 61.84
CA ILE A 282 11.48 -31.20 62.81
C ILE A 282 12.03 -30.70 64.15
N PRO A 283 11.25 -30.64 65.24
CA PRO A 283 11.78 -30.27 66.54
C PRO A 283 12.77 -31.35 66.98
N VAL A 284 14.04 -30.97 67.08
CA VAL A 284 15.05 -31.77 67.78
C VAL A 284 14.85 -31.49 69.27
N ASP A 285 13.88 -32.16 69.87
CA ASP A 285 13.81 -32.25 71.32
C ASP A 285 14.85 -33.29 71.79
N HIS A 286 15.82 -32.78 72.54
CA HIS A 286 16.93 -33.51 73.15
C HIS A 286 16.45 -34.57 74.16
N ILE A 287 17.12 -35.74 74.11
CA ILE A 287 17.50 -36.68 75.19
C ILE A 287 16.53 -36.86 76.35
#